data_AF-A0A2V2BKP3-F1
#
_entry.id   AF-A0A2V2BKP3-F1
#
_cell.length_a   1.000
_cell.length_b   1.000
_cell.length_c   1.000
_cell.angle_alpha   90.00
_cell.angle_beta   90.00
_cell.angle_gamma   90.00
#
_symmetry.space_group_name_H-M   'P 1'
#
loop_
_entity.id
_entity.type
_entity.pdbx_description
1 polymer ?
#
loop_
_entity_poly.entity_id
_entity_poly.type
_entity_poly.pdbx_seq_one_letter_code
_entity_poly.pdbx_strand_id
1 'polypeptide(L)' 'MDKYDAANDHYCYPGSAVLKNKLNIEETDVLEKAEREITAITVNDIVFSQPPYNLAYMCQLHRQLFL' A
#
# COMPACT_ATOMS: atom_id res chain seq x y z
N MET A 1 -3.97 -21.15 17.23
CA MET A 1 -4.70 -21.40 15.98
C MET A 1 -4.74 -20.06 15.27
N ASP A 2 -3.80 -19.91 14.34
CA ASP A 2 -3.39 -18.63 13.76
C ASP A 2 -4.53 -18.04 12.91
N LYS A 3 -4.95 -16.80 13.21
CA LYS A 3 -6.06 -16.09 12.56
C LYS A 3 -5.74 -15.63 11.12
N TYR A 4 -4.58 -16.02 10.61
CA TYR A 4 -4.09 -15.64 9.30
C TYR A 4 -4.20 -16.85 8.38
N ASP A 5 -5.42 -17.22 8.01
CA ASP A 5 -5.66 -17.94 6.76
C ASP A 5 -5.44 -16.96 5.59
N ALA A 6 -4.25 -16.35 5.56
CA ALA A 6 -3.78 -15.41 4.54
C ALA A 6 -3.49 -16.14 3.22
N ALA A 7 -3.65 -17.47 3.20
CA ALA A 7 -3.53 -18.30 2.00
C ALA A 7 -4.60 -17.97 0.94
N ASN A 8 -5.69 -17.28 1.32
CA ASN A 8 -6.73 -16.86 0.39
C ASN A 8 -7.21 -15.42 0.65
N ASP A 9 -6.27 -14.54 1.02
CA ASP A 9 -6.59 -13.12 1.06
C ASP A 9 -6.82 -12.62 -0.37
N HIS A 10 -7.97 -11.97 -0.64
CA HIS A 10 -8.35 -11.51 -1.98
C HIS A 10 -7.32 -10.54 -2.56
N TYR A 11 -6.58 -9.87 -1.69
CA TYR A 11 -5.54 -8.91 -2.01
C TYR A 11 -4.18 -9.55 -2.33
N CYS A 12 -3.95 -10.82 -2.00
CA CYS A 12 -2.71 -11.52 -2.32
C CYS A 12 -2.82 -12.34 -3.60
N TYR A 13 -1.67 -12.64 -4.22
CA TYR A 13 -1.61 -13.62 -5.30
C TYR A 13 -1.88 -15.03 -4.74
N PRO A 14 -2.61 -15.89 -5.47
CA PRO A 14 -2.94 -17.24 -5.00
C PRO A 14 -1.66 -18.04 -4.77
N GLY A 15 -1.46 -18.52 -3.53
CA GLY A 15 -0.26 -19.28 -3.15
C GLY A 15 0.96 -18.42 -2.80
N SER A 16 0.83 -17.09 -2.73
CA SER A 16 1.87 -16.18 -2.30
C SER A 16 1.36 -15.23 -1.21
N ALA A 17 2.27 -14.74 -0.37
CA ALA A 17 2.00 -13.67 0.59
C ALA A 17 2.12 -12.26 -0.03
N VAL A 18 2.34 -12.19 -1.35
CA VAL A 18 2.59 -10.94 -2.07
C VAL A 18 1.27 -10.28 -2.46
N LEU A 19 1.15 -9.00 -2.13
CA LEU A 19 -0.01 -8.18 -2.47
C LEU A 19 -0.06 -7.90 -3.97
N LYS A 20 -1.25 -8.06 -4.56
CA LYS A 20 -1.55 -7.63 -5.92
C LYS A 20 -1.30 -6.14 -6.03
N ASN A 21 -0.36 -5.78 -6.89
CA ASN A 21 0.08 -4.40 -7.07
C ASN A 21 -0.01 -4.00 -8.54
N LYS A 22 -0.01 -2.69 -8.80
CA LYS A 22 -0.05 -2.13 -10.17
C LYS A 22 1.23 -2.34 -10.96
N LEU A 23 2.31 -2.75 -10.30
CA LEU A 23 3.62 -2.98 -10.88
C LEU A 23 3.80 -4.43 -11.37
N ASN A 24 2.79 -5.28 -11.13
CA ASN A 24 2.80 -6.72 -11.39
C ASN A 24 4.03 -7.44 -10.80
N ILE A 25 4.44 -7.02 -9.60
CA ILE A 25 5.54 -7.62 -8.85
C ILE A 25 5.01 -8.79 -8.03
N GLU A 26 5.59 -9.97 -8.23
CA GLU A 26 5.23 -11.20 -7.52
C GLU A 26 6.22 -11.57 -6.40
N GLU A 27 7.24 -10.72 -6.17
CA GLU A 27 8.28 -10.91 -5.16
C GLU A 27 8.15 -9.86 -4.04
N THR A 28 8.06 -10.29 -2.78
CA THR A 28 7.81 -9.40 -1.63
C THR A 28 8.91 -8.35 -1.46
N ASP A 29 10.19 -8.75 -1.54
CA ASP A 29 11.33 -7.84 -1.38
C ASP A 29 11.35 -6.75 -2.45
N VAL A 30 11.00 -7.11 -3.69
CA VAL A 30 10.94 -6.17 -4.81
C VAL A 30 9.76 -5.21 -4.65
N LEU A 31 8.63 -5.71 -4.17
CA LEU A 31 7.44 -4.91 -3.90
C LEU A 31 7.71 -3.90 -2.78
N GLU A 32 8.30 -4.33 -1.67
CA GLU A 32 8.62 -3.47 -0.53
C GLU A 32 9.59 -2.35 -0.94
N LYS A 33 10.62 -2.70 -1.74
CA LYS A 33 11.57 -1.72 -2.25
C LYS A 33 10.88 -0.70 -3.16
N ALA A 34 10.07 -1.15 -4.11
CA ALA A 34 9.35 -0.27 -5.03
C ALA A 34 8.37 0.65 -4.27
N GLU A 35 7.62 0.10 -3.32
CA GLU A 35 6.70 0.87 -2.47
C GLU A 35 7.44 1.95 -1.67
N ARG A 36 8.60 1.61 -1.12
CA ARG A 36 9.45 2.57 -0.39
C ARG A 36 9.97 3.67 -1.29
N GLU A 37 10.42 3.35 -2.50
CA GLU A 37 10.89 4.34 -3.49
C GLU A 37 9.76 5.27 -3.92
N ILE A 38 8.58 4.73 -4.21
CA ILE A 38 7.39 5.51 -4.58
C ILE A 38 6.99 6.43 -3.43
N THR A 39 6.87 5.88 -2.22
CA THR A 39 6.48 6.64 -1.02
C THR A 39 7.48 7.76 -0.72
N ALA A 40 8.79 7.52 -0.90
CA ALA A 40 9.80 8.54 -0.71
C ALA A 40 9.62 9.73 -1.66
N ILE A 41 9.13 9.51 -2.89
CA ILE A 41 8.84 10.56 -3.85
C ILE A 41 7.51 11.24 -3.49
N THR A 42 6.43 10.47 -3.35
CA THR A 42 5.08 11.01 -3.14
C THR A 42 4.94 11.79 -1.84
N VAL A 43 5.65 11.41 -0.76
CA VAL A 43 5.66 12.17 0.50
C VAL A 43 6.14 13.61 0.31
N ASN A 44 7.07 13.87 -0.62
CA ASN A 44 7.51 15.24 -0.91
C ASN A 44 6.43 16.06 -1.62
N ASP A 45 5.52 15.42 -2.35
CA ASP A 45 4.38 16.06 -3.01
C ASP A 45 3.16 16.25 -2.09
N ILE A 46 3.13 15.62 -0.91
CA ILE A 46 2.01 15.74 0.03
C ILE A 46 2.02 17.13 0.66
N VAL A 47 1.05 17.94 0.24
CA VAL A 47 0.80 19.27 0.81
C VAL A 47 -0.02 19.12 2.09
N PHE A 48 0.45 19.77 3.16
CA PHE A 48 -0.29 19.86 4.42
C PHE A 48 -1.64 20.55 4.19
N SER A 49 -2.73 19.91 4.60
CA SER A 49 -4.06 20.51 4.58
C SER A 49 -4.51 20.83 6.00
N GLN A 50 -5.29 21.90 6.14
CA GLN A 50 -5.89 22.25 7.42
C GLN A 50 -6.99 21.25 7.80
N PRO A 51 -7.28 21.08 9.11
CA PRO A 51 -8.38 20.24 9.60
C PRO A 51 -9.73 20.66 9.00
N PRO A 52 -10.71 19.74 8.91
CA PRO A 52 -10.84 18.53 9.73
C PRO A 52 -10.21 17.25 9.13
N TYR A 53 -9.54 16.47 9.98
CA TYR A 53 -8.89 15.20 9.60
C TYR A 53 -9.87 14.03 9.66
N ASN A 54 -10.76 13.99 8.68
CA ASN A 54 -11.81 12.98 8.58
C ASN A 54 -11.23 11.67 8.04
N LEU A 55 -12.01 10.58 8.09
CA LEU A 55 -11.68 9.35 7.38
C LEU A 55 -11.41 9.61 5.89
N ALA A 56 -12.19 10.49 5.25
CA ALA A 56 -11.98 10.88 3.85
C ALA A 56 -10.59 11.48 3.60
N TYR A 57 -10.10 12.29 4.54
CA TYR A 57 -8.75 12.86 4.47
C TYR A 57 -7.68 11.78 4.59
N MET A 58 -7.84 10.84 5.52
CA MET A 58 -6.93 9.70 5.67
C MET A 58 -6.93 8.79 4.42
N CYS A 59 -8.10 8.57 3.82
CA CYS A 59 -8.20 7.84 2.56
C CYS A 59 -7.52 8.59 1.40
N GLN A 60 -7.61 9.92 1.34
CA GLN A 60 -6.89 10.72 0.34
C GLN A 60 -5.38 10.64 0.56
N LEU A 61 -4.90 10.80 1.79
CA LEU A 61 -3.48 10.65 2.11
C LEU A 61 -2.95 9.27 1.72
N HIS A 62 -3.66 8.20 2.08
CA HIS A 62 -3.28 6.84 1.69
C HIS A 62 -3.25 6.68 0.17
N ARG A 63 -4.21 7.26 -0.56
CA ARG A 63 -4.20 7.24 -2.02
C ARG A 63 -3.03 8.04 -2.61
N GLN A 64 -2.60 9.12 -1.97
CA GLN A 64 -1.44 9.91 -2.41
C GLN A 64 -0.13 9.19 -2.17
N LEU A 65 -0.01 8.47 -1.04
CA LEU A 65 1.17 7.69 -0.69
C LEU A 65 1.31 6.46 -1.60
N PHE A 66 0.22 5.72 -1.82
CA PHE A 66 0.19 4.42 -2.50
C PHE A 66 -0.63 4.48 -3.81
N LEU A 67 -0.20 5.34 -4.74
CA LEU A 67 -0.86 5.63 -6.02
C LEU A 67 -1.03 4.42 -6.95
#